data_AF-A0A433RP71-F1
#
_entry.id   AF-A0A433RP71-F1
#
_cell.length_a   1.000
_cell.length_b   1.000
_cell.length_c   1.000
_cell.angle_alpha   90.00
_cell.angle_beta   90.00
_cell.angle_gamma   90.00
#
_symmetry.space_group_name_H-M   'P 1'
#
loop_
_entity.id
_entity.type
_entity.pdbx_description
1 polymer ?
#
loop_
_entity_poly.entity_id
_entity_poly.type
_entity_poly.pdbx_seq_one_letter_code
_entity_poly.pdbx_strand_id
1 'polypeptide(L)'
;VEETRAALKKSNIKGPYILMPHSISGIYSLYYANNYSEEVKAIIGIDPTLPQMSEYFGDDVFPTMPKYTEYMAPIGIARLLAYVTPDNILPLSEKGTYTEVNLKMAKSIVAAKYINKAVVKETNEIKNNFDLTTNMTFPSDLPVMIFTPKEQYVEGKSKIDFYNTQLQNIKNNKLVVLEGQHYLHWTHYKEMSENLNEFVEGLK
;
A
#
# COMPACT_ATOMS: atom_id res chain seq x y z
N VAL A 1 7.55 -1.14 10.94
CA VAL A 1 8.44 0.03 10.70
C VAL A 1 9.88 -0.24 11.10
N GLU A 2 10.16 -0.67 12.33
CA GLU A 2 11.54 -0.96 12.76
C GLU A 2 12.26 -1.99 11.88
N GLU A 3 11.58 -3.05 11.44
CA GLU A 3 12.17 -4.02 10.51
C GLU A 3 12.55 -3.39 9.17
N THR A 4 11.68 -2.54 8.61
CA THR A 4 11.97 -1.76 7.39
C THR A 4 13.17 -0.84 7.58
N ARG A 5 13.22 -0.11 8.70
CA ARG A 5 14.35 0.77 9.05
C ARG A 5 15.65 -0.01 9.17
N ALA A 6 15.62 -1.17 9.83
CA ALA A 6 16.78 -2.05 9.94
C ALA A 6 17.24 -2.58 8.58
N ALA A 7 16.30 -2.96 7.70
CA ALA A 7 16.61 -3.41 6.35
C ALA A 7 17.26 -2.30 5.49
N LEU A 8 16.73 -1.07 5.54
CA LEU A 8 17.29 0.09 4.84
C LEU A 8 18.72 0.39 5.30
N LYS A 9 18.94 0.42 6.63
CA LYS A 9 20.27 0.62 7.23
C LYS A 9 21.26 -0.48 6.82
N LYS A 10 20.86 -1.76 6.90
CA LYS A 10 21.70 -2.90 6.48
C LYS A 10 22.00 -2.90 4.99
N SER A 11 21.12 -2.32 4.18
CA SER A 11 21.30 -2.18 2.73
C SER A 11 22.07 -0.92 2.33
N ASN A 12 22.54 -0.13 3.32
CA ASN A 12 23.25 1.14 3.11
C ASN A 12 22.47 2.16 2.25
N ILE A 13 21.13 2.12 2.31
CA ILE A 13 20.25 3.10 1.66
C ILE A 13 20.10 4.26 2.64
N LYS A 14 20.48 5.47 2.22
CA LYS A 14 20.41 6.68 3.04
C LYS A 14 19.13 7.44 2.76
N GLY A 15 18.48 7.91 3.83
CA GLY A 15 17.32 8.80 3.74
C GLY A 15 17.70 10.27 3.51
N PRO A 16 16.71 11.18 3.56
CA PRO A 16 15.30 10.89 3.83
C PRO A 16 14.62 10.16 2.65
N TYR A 17 13.68 9.26 2.95
CA TYR A 17 13.07 8.34 2.00
C TYR A 17 11.74 8.86 1.46
N ILE A 18 11.42 8.56 0.20
CA ILE A 18 10.06 8.66 -0.33
C ILE A 18 9.39 7.31 -0.11
N LEU A 19 8.39 7.27 0.76
CA LEU A 19 7.64 6.04 1.03
C LEU A 19 6.49 5.91 0.04
N MET A 20 6.34 4.75 -0.59
CA MET A 20 5.27 4.48 -1.56
C MET A 20 4.33 3.37 -1.08
N PRO A 21 3.51 3.61 -0.04
CA PRO A 21 2.64 2.58 0.50
C PRO A 21 1.49 2.25 -0.47
N HIS A 22 1.21 0.96 -0.64
CA HIS A 22 -0.03 0.44 -1.23
C HIS A 22 -0.92 -0.16 -0.16
N SER A 23 -2.24 0.09 -0.24
CA SER A 23 -3.23 -0.57 0.62
C SER A 23 -2.88 -0.44 2.11
N ILE A 24 -2.94 -1.53 2.87
CA ILE A 24 -2.64 -1.60 4.30
C ILE A 24 -1.28 -1.02 4.69
N SER A 25 -0.31 -0.95 3.78
CA SER A 25 0.98 -0.32 4.10
C SER A 25 0.86 1.18 4.41
N GLY A 26 -0.28 1.81 4.12
CA GLY A 26 -0.61 3.19 4.46
C GLY A 26 -0.47 3.50 5.95
N ILE A 27 -1.09 2.70 6.84
CA ILE A 27 -0.99 2.90 8.30
C ILE A 27 0.46 2.82 8.82
N TYR A 28 1.29 1.97 8.21
CA TYR A 28 2.69 1.86 8.58
C TYR A 28 3.51 3.06 8.08
N SER A 29 3.21 3.57 6.89
CA SER A 29 3.85 4.79 6.38
C SER A 29 3.52 6.01 7.23
N LEU A 30 2.27 6.10 7.71
CA LEU A 30 1.79 7.15 8.59
C LEU A 30 2.48 7.08 9.96
N TYR A 31 2.56 5.87 10.54
CA TYR A 31 3.34 5.63 11.75
C TYR A 31 4.81 6.00 11.56
N TYR A 32 5.43 5.63 10.43
CA TYR A 32 6.82 5.96 10.13
C TYR A 32 6.99 7.48 10.10
N ALA A 33 6.21 8.21 9.32
CA ALA A 33 6.31 9.66 9.21
C ALA A 33 6.08 10.40 10.55
N ASN A 34 5.19 9.90 11.41
CA ASN A 34 4.93 10.51 12.72
C ASN A 34 6.05 10.26 13.75
N ASN A 35 6.69 9.08 13.72
CA ASN A 35 7.69 8.70 14.73
C ASN A 35 9.14 8.96 14.30
N TYR A 36 9.39 9.06 12.99
CA TYR A 36 10.72 9.26 12.41
C TYR A 36 10.64 10.25 11.24
N SER A 37 10.06 11.43 11.48
CA SER A 37 9.85 12.48 10.48
C SER A 37 11.10 12.84 9.69
N GLU A 38 12.26 12.91 10.36
CA GLU A 38 13.56 13.23 9.75
C GLU A 38 14.03 12.18 8.72
N GLU A 39 13.49 10.97 8.77
CA GLU A 39 13.80 9.90 7.82
C GLU A 39 12.84 9.90 6.62
N VAL A 40 11.76 10.68 6.62
CA VAL A 40 10.72 10.62 5.57
C VAL A 40 10.66 11.94 4.81
N LYS A 41 10.97 11.89 3.52
CA LYS A 41 10.94 13.04 2.61
C LYS A 41 9.53 13.32 2.07
N ALA A 42 8.78 12.27 1.75
CA ALA A 42 7.43 12.37 1.20
C ALA A 42 6.71 11.01 1.31
N ILE A 43 5.38 11.04 1.21
CA ILE A 43 4.54 9.84 1.06
C ILE A 43 3.80 9.88 -0.27
N ILE A 44 3.91 8.79 -1.05
CA ILE A 44 3.18 8.59 -2.30
C ILE A 44 2.27 7.37 -2.17
N GLY A 45 1.05 7.58 -1.68
CA GLY A 45 0.09 6.52 -1.44
C GLY A 45 -0.53 5.98 -2.73
N ILE A 46 -0.70 4.66 -2.80
CA ILE A 46 -1.41 3.97 -3.88
C ILE A 46 -2.62 3.29 -3.24
N ASP A 47 -3.79 3.93 -3.36
CA ASP A 47 -5.02 3.61 -2.63
C ASP A 47 -4.73 3.17 -1.17
N PRO A 48 -4.02 4.00 -0.38
CA PRO A 48 -3.51 3.61 0.92
C PRO A 48 -4.62 3.54 1.96
N THR A 49 -4.58 2.51 2.78
CA THR A 49 -5.43 2.41 3.95
C THR A 49 -4.95 3.37 5.03
N LEU A 50 -5.85 4.23 5.50
CA LEU A 50 -5.59 5.21 6.56
C LEU A 50 -6.46 4.90 7.79
N PRO A 51 -6.00 5.21 9.01
CA PRO A 51 -6.70 4.78 10.21
C PRO A 51 -8.11 5.37 10.34
N GLN A 52 -8.34 6.58 9.81
CA GLN A 52 -9.65 7.25 9.82
C GLN A 52 -10.68 6.59 8.88
N MET A 53 -10.28 5.61 8.06
CA MET A 53 -11.20 4.91 7.17
C MET A 53 -12.21 4.06 7.92
N SER A 54 -11.87 3.47 9.08
CA SER A 54 -12.84 2.67 9.86
C SER A 54 -13.98 3.54 10.39
N GLU A 55 -13.66 4.73 10.90
CA GLU A 55 -14.67 5.70 11.34
C GLU A 55 -15.51 6.22 10.17
N TYR A 56 -14.85 6.50 9.04
CA TYR A 56 -15.53 7.05 7.87
C TYR A 56 -16.37 6.02 7.12
N PHE A 57 -15.89 4.80 6.87
CA PHE A 57 -16.58 3.77 6.06
C PHE A 57 -17.23 2.64 6.88
N GLY A 58 -16.93 2.51 8.17
CA GLY A 58 -17.38 1.43 9.05
C GLY A 58 -16.31 0.36 9.31
N ASP A 59 -16.56 -0.50 10.30
CA ASP A 59 -15.59 -1.50 10.79
C ASP A 59 -15.36 -2.71 9.85
N ASP A 60 -16.13 -2.83 8.76
CA ASP A 60 -15.95 -3.88 7.74
C ASP A 60 -14.64 -3.73 6.92
N VAL A 61 -13.80 -2.75 7.24
CA VAL A 61 -12.48 -2.54 6.63
C VAL A 61 -11.40 -3.53 7.10
N PHE A 62 -11.66 -4.34 8.14
CA PHE A 62 -10.67 -5.22 8.74
C PHE A 62 -10.77 -6.67 8.23
N PRO A 63 -9.92 -7.10 7.29
CA PRO A 63 -9.85 -8.52 6.96
C PRO A 63 -9.32 -9.31 8.16
N THR A 64 -9.84 -10.51 8.37
CA THR A 64 -9.28 -11.48 9.33
C THR A 64 -8.98 -12.78 8.60
N MET A 65 -7.93 -13.47 9.05
CA MET A 65 -7.54 -14.77 8.50
C MET A 65 -7.58 -15.83 9.60
N PRO A 66 -8.39 -16.90 9.44
CA PRO A 66 -8.41 -17.99 10.39
C PRO A 66 -7.00 -18.59 10.58
N LYS A 67 -6.61 -18.91 11.81
CA LYS A 67 -5.24 -19.37 12.13
C LYS A 67 -4.76 -20.59 11.33
N TYR A 68 -5.67 -21.46 10.87
CA TYR A 68 -5.30 -22.61 10.04
C TYR A 68 -4.75 -22.21 8.66
N THR A 69 -5.03 -20.98 8.18
CA THR A 69 -4.53 -20.47 6.91
C THR A 69 -3.00 -20.33 6.89
N GLU A 70 -2.34 -20.22 8.07
CA GLU A 70 -0.88 -20.19 8.20
C GLU A 70 -0.20 -21.41 7.55
N TYR A 71 -0.92 -22.54 7.44
CA TYR A 71 -0.42 -23.79 6.87
C TYR A 71 -0.62 -23.92 5.35
N MET A 72 -1.36 -23.01 4.70
CA MET A 72 -1.67 -23.09 3.26
C MET A 72 -0.42 -23.04 2.38
N ALA A 73 0.55 -22.16 2.70
CA ALA A 73 1.82 -22.11 1.99
C ALA A 73 2.67 -23.40 2.19
N PRO A 74 2.94 -23.86 3.42
CA PRO A 74 3.67 -25.11 3.66
C PRO A 74 3.10 -26.33 2.93
N ILE A 75 1.79 -26.56 3.00
CA ILE A 75 1.16 -27.74 2.39
C ILE A 75 0.95 -27.61 0.87
N GLY A 76 1.30 -26.47 0.28
CA GLY A 76 1.33 -26.27 -1.17
C GLY A 76 0.04 -25.74 -1.80
N ILE A 77 -0.95 -25.31 -1.02
CA ILE A 77 -2.15 -24.65 -1.56
C ILE A 77 -1.77 -23.35 -2.29
N ALA A 78 -0.83 -22.57 -1.75
CA ALA A 78 -0.32 -21.38 -2.42
C ALA A 78 0.27 -21.69 -3.82
N ARG A 79 1.00 -22.82 -3.94
CA ARG A 79 1.54 -23.30 -5.23
C ARG A 79 0.43 -23.69 -6.20
N LEU A 80 -0.60 -24.39 -5.70
CA LEU A 80 -1.75 -24.78 -6.49
C LEU A 80 -2.48 -23.54 -7.02
N LEU A 81 -2.78 -22.56 -6.17
CA LEU A 81 -3.44 -21.30 -6.57
C LEU A 81 -2.63 -20.54 -7.63
N ALA A 82 -1.31 -20.46 -7.49
CA ALA A 82 -0.44 -19.84 -8.50
C ALA A 82 -0.42 -20.58 -9.84
N TYR A 83 -0.81 -21.85 -9.85
CA TYR A 83 -0.94 -22.64 -11.06
C TYR A 83 -2.33 -22.51 -11.70
N VAL A 84 -3.41 -22.58 -10.89
CA VAL A 84 -4.79 -22.62 -11.39
C VAL A 84 -5.42 -21.24 -11.63
N THR A 85 -5.04 -20.24 -10.83
CA THR A 85 -5.60 -18.88 -10.88
C THR A 85 -4.50 -17.82 -10.85
N PRO A 86 -3.56 -17.84 -11.83
CA PRO A 86 -2.43 -16.92 -11.84
C PRO A 86 -2.87 -15.45 -11.88
N ASP A 87 -3.93 -15.13 -12.62
CA ASP A 87 -4.39 -13.75 -12.82
C ASP A 87 -4.91 -13.07 -11.55
N ASN A 88 -5.30 -13.85 -10.54
CA ASN A 88 -5.79 -13.31 -9.26
C ASN A 88 -4.66 -12.93 -8.29
N ILE A 89 -3.44 -13.44 -8.50
CA ILE A 89 -2.35 -13.33 -7.52
C ILE A 89 -1.02 -12.89 -8.15
N LEU A 90 -0.98 -12.71 -9.47
CA LEU A 90 0.16 -12.17 -10.21
C LEU A 90 -0.18 -10.80 -10.78
N PRO A 91 0.82 -9.94 -11.01
CA PRO A 91 0.61 -8.61 -11.57
C PRO A 91 -0.12 -8.63 -12.92
N LEU A 92 -1.22 -7.87 -13.00
CA LEU A 92 -1.98 -7.64 -14.23
C LEU A 92 -1.41 -6.43 -14.99
N SER A 93 -0.76 -6.65 -16.12
CA SER A 93 -0.15 -5.55 -16.88
C SER A 93 -0.19 -5.82 -18.39
N GLU A 94 0.01 -4.76 -19.17
CA GLU A 94 0.14 -4.86 -20.63
C GLU A 94 1.24 -5.86 -21.01
N LYS A 95 1.02 -6.62 -22.08
CA LYS A 95 2.01 -7.57 -22.60
C LYS A 95 3.34 -6.87 -22.86
N GLY A 96 4.43 -7.43 -22.33
CA GLY A 96 5.78 -6.87 -22.47
C GLY A 96 6.20 -5.92 -21.33
N THR A 97 5.29 -5.59 -20.39
CA THR A 97 5.64 -4.80 -19.19
C THR A 97 6.66 -5.54 -18.32
N TYR A 98 6.43 -6.83 -18.07
CA TYR A 98 7.36 -7.69 -17.35
C TYR A 98 8.08 -8.63 -18.31
N THR A 99 9.37 -8.83 -18.07
CA THR A 99 10.13 -9.91 -18.71
C THR A 99 9.63 -11.27 -18.22
N GLU A 100 9.87 -12.33 -19.00
CA GLU A 100 9.54 -13.70 -18.57
C GLU A 100 10.23 -14.08 -17.26
N VAL A 101 11.46 -13.57 -17.04
CA VAL A 101 12.22 -13.77 -15.80
C VAL A 101 11.51 -13.11 -14.62
N ASN A 102 11.01 -11.88 -14.78
CA ASN A 102 10.26 -11.18 -13.73
C ASN A 102 8.96 -11.91 -13.39
N LEU A 103 8.21 -12.36 -14.39
CA LEU A 103 6.97 -13.12 -14.19
C LEU A 103 7.23 -14.46 -13.48
N LYS A 104 8.29 -15.19 -13.89
CA LYS A 104 8.70 -16.43 -13.24
C LYS A 104 9.13 -16.20 -11.79
N MET A 105 9.84 -15.11 -11.52
CA MET A 105 10.25 -14.73 -10.17
C MET A 105 9.03 -14.39 -9.30
N ALA A 106 8.13 -13.53 -9.78
CA ALA A 106 6.89 -13.19 -9.08
C ALA A 106 6.07 -14.45 -8.77
N LYS A 107 5.90 -15.34 -9.75
CA LYS A 107 5.22 -16.63 -9.55
C LYS A 107 5.90 -17.50 -8.51
N SER A 108 7.23 -17.55 -8.49
CA SER A 108 7.99 -18.32 -7.50
C SER A 108 7.82 -17.77 -6.08
N ILE A 109 7.83 -16.44 -5.93
CA ILE A 109 7.60 -15.76 -4.65
C ILE A 109 6.18 -16.06 -4.16
N VAL A 110 5.17 -15.83 -4.99
CA VAL A 110 3.76 -16.10 -4.64
C VAL A 110 3.56 -17.56 -4.27
N ALA A 111 4.04 -18.49 -5.11
CA ALA A 111 3.92 -19.92 -4.85
C ALA A 111 4.56 -20.37 -3.52
N ALA A 112 5.62 -19.68 -3.08
CA ALA A 112 6.34 -20.00 -1.83
C ALA A 112 5.83 -19.23 -0.60
N LYS A 113 5.30 -18.01 -0.79
CA LYS A 113 5.09 -17.03 0.29
C LYS A 113 3.67 -16.51 0.41
N TYR A 114 2.79 -16.75 -0.56
CA TYR A 114 1.40 -16.32 -0.50
C TYR A 114 0.68 -17.00 0.67
N ILE A 115 -0.04 -16.22 1.49
CA ILE A 115 -0.75 -16.68 2.70
C ILE A 115 0.18 -17.54 3.59
N ASN A 116 1.37 -17.03 3.89
CA ASN A 116 2.27 -17.64 4.86
C ASN A 116 1.96 -17.16 6.28
N LYS A 117 2.61 -17.78 7.28
CA LYS A 117 2.44 -17.44 8.71
C LYS A 117 2.63 -15.95 9.03
N ALA A 118 3.59 -15.27 8.40
CA ALA A 118 3.81 -13.83 8.63
C ALA A 118 2.65 -13.00 8.08
N VAL A 119 2.17 -13.30 6.86
CA VAL A 119 1.02 -12.60 6.24
C VAL A 119 -0.25 -12.77 7.07
N VAL A 120 -0.52 -13.99 7.55
CA VAL A 120 -1.71 -14.27 8.38
C VAL A 120 -1.64 -13.53 9.71
N LYS A 121 -0.46 -13.54 10.36
CA LYS A 121 -0.25 -12.77 11.58
C LYS A 121 -0.43 -11.27 11.35
N GLU A 122 0.17 -10.73 10.30
CA GLU A 122 0.04 -9.32 9.95
C GLU A 122 -1.43 -8.93 9.72
N THR A 123 -2.17 -9.76 8.97
CA THR A 123 -3.59 -9.54 8.71
C THR A 123 -4.38 -9.48 10.03
N ASN A 124 -4.12 -10.41 10.95
CA ASN A 124 -4.79 -10.45 12.25
C ASN A 124 -4.35 -9.35 13.22
N GLU A 125 -3.23 -8.66 12.96
CA GLU A 125 -2.76 -7.50 13.72
C GLU A 125 -3.24 -6.16 13.15
N ILE A 126 -3.91 -6.15 11.98
CA ILE A 126 -4.37 -4.91 11.33
C ILE A 126 -5.18 -4.04 12.29
N LYS A 127 -6.17 -4.62 12.99
CA LYS A 127 -7.00 -3.87 13.92
C LYS A 127 -6.16 -3.21 15.03
N ASN A 128 -5.23 -3.95 15.63
CA ASN A 128 -4.34 -3.40 16.67
C ASN A 128 -3.48 -2.26 16.11
N ASN A 129 -2.95 -2.41 14.89
CA ASN A 129 -2.16 -1.37 14.25
C ASN A 129 -2.98 -0.12 13.90
N PHE A 130 -4.25 -0.30 13.55
CA PHE A 130 -5.20 0.80 13.39
C PHE A 130 -5.42 1.53 14.72
N ASP A 131 -5.74 0.80 15.78
CA ASP A 131 -5.98 1.38 17.11
C ASP A 131 -4.76 2.19 17.61
N LEU A 132 -3.54 1.75 17.26
CA LEU A 132 -2.29 2.47 17.56
C LEU A 132 -2.06 3.72 16.70
N THR A 133 -2.74 3.85 15.57
CA THR A 133 -2.55 4.94 14.60
C THR A 133 -3.77 5.86 14.46
N THR A 134 -4.87 5.61 15.15
CA THR A 134 -6.13 6.39 15.08
C THR A 134 -5.94 7.90 15.21
N ASN A 135 -5.05 8.33 16.11
CA ASN A 135 -4.80 9.76 16.37
C ASN A 135 -3.66 10.35 15.52
N MET A 136 -3.10 9.58 14.58
CA MET A 136 -2.04 10.05 13.70
C MET A 136 -2.63 10.63 12.42
N THR A 137 -2.05 11.71 11.94
CA THR A 137 -2.35 12.34 10.66
C THR A 137 -1.05 12.61 9.92
N PHE A 138 -1.13 12.98 8.64
CA PHE A 138 0.06 13.41 7.91
C PHE A 138 0.58 14.72 8.53
N PRO A 139 1.88 14.83 8.85
CA PRO A 139 2.46 16.11 9.25
C PRO A 139 2.22 17.18 8.17
N SER A 140 1.83 18.39 8.57
CA SER A 140 1.41 19.45 7.63
C SER A 140 2.49 19.88 6.62
N ASP A 141 3.76 19.74 7.02
CA ASP A 141 4.93 20.07 6.19
C ASP A 141 5.44 18.88 5.35
N LEU A 142 4.90 17.67 5.56
CA LEU A 142 5.30 16.49 4.79
C LEU A 142 4.56 16.49 3.44
N PRO A 143 5.27 16.46 2.29
CA PRO A 143 4.62 16.32 1.00
C PRO A 143 3.90 14.97 0.87
N VAL A 144 2.63 15.00 0.44
CA VAL A 144 1.81 13.80 0.29
C VAL A 144 1.11 13.78 -1.07
N MET A 145 1.36 12.74 -1.86
CA MET A 145 0.58 12.43 -3.06
C MET A 145 -0.21 11.14 -2.84
N ILE A 146 -1.45 11.09 -3.30
CA ILE A 146 -2.29 9.87 -3.26
C ILE A 146 -2.83 9.58 -4.65
N PHE A 147 -2.62 8.35 -5.13
CA PHE A 147 -3.37 7.77 -6.24
C PHE A 147 -4.58 7.02 -5.68
N THR A 148 -5.77 7.25 -6.23
CA THR A 148 -6.99 6.51 -5.84
C THR A 148 -7.74 6.05 -7.08
N PRO A 149 -8.34 4.85 -7.08
CA PRO A 149 -9.25 4.47 -8.15
C PRO A 149 -10.46 5.41 -8.13
N LYS A 150 -11.02 5.65 -9.31
CA LYS A 150 -12.30 6.32 -9.45
C LYS A 150 -13.39 5.37 -8.98
N GLU A 151 -14.06 5.75 -7.91
CA GLU A 151 -15.15 4.96 -7.34
C GLU A 151 -16.43 5.79 -7.26
N GLN A 152 -17.56 5.10 -7.26
CA GLN A 152 -18.86 5.70 -7.04
C GLN A 152 -19.09 5.92 -5.55
N TYR A 153 -19.99 6.85 -5.22
CA TYR A 153 -20.45 7.03 -3.86
C TYR A 153 -21.14 5.76 -3.35
N VAL A 154 -20.77 5.31 -2.16
CA VAL A 154 -21.44 4.24 -1.43
C VAL A 154 -22.01 4.87 -0.16
N GLU A 155 -23.33 4.85 0.00
CA GLU A 155 -24.03 5.45 1.15
C GLU A 155 -23.67 6.93 1.39
N GLY A 156 -23.46 7.70 0.31
CA GLY A 156 -23.09 9.11 0.39
C GLY A 156 -21.63 9.37 0.76
N LYS A 157 -20.78 8.34 0.80
CA LYS A 157 -19.35 8.43 1.09
C LYS A 157 -18.51 8.06 -0.13
N SER A 158 -17.36 8.68 -0.28
CA SER A 158 -16.41 8.42 -1.36
C SER A 158 -14.97 8.45 -0.85
N LYS A 159 -14.11 7.58 -1.38
CA LYS A 159 -12.65 7.62 -1.10
C LYS A 159 -12.03 8.94 -1.55
N ILE A 160 -12.56 9.56 -2.61
CA ILE A 160 -12.06 10.85 -3.11
C ILE A 160 -12.30 11.94 -2.05
N ASP A 161 -13.51 12.04 -1.49
CA ASP A 161 -13.84 13.02 -0.44
C ASP A 161 -13.08 12.75 0.86
N PHE A 162 -12.93 11.47 1.20
CA PHE A 162 -12.11 11.04 2.33
C PHE A 162 -10.65 11.52 2.18
N TYR A 163 -9.99 11.21 1.05
CA TYR A 163 -8.60 11.63 0.85
C TYR A 163 -8.46 13.14 0.76
N ASN A 164 -9.38 13.86 0.12
CA ASN A 164 -9.39 15.33 0.14
C ASN A 164 -9.43 15.88 1.58
N THR A 165 -10.23 15.27 2.45
CA THR A 165 -10.29 15.63 3.88
C THR A 165 -8.96 15.36 4.59
N GLN A 166 -8.28 14.26 4.29
CA GLN A 166 -6.97 13.95 4.88
C GLN A 166 -5.85 14.89 4.38
N LEU A 167 -5.98 15.39 3.15
CA LEU A 167 -4.98 16.26 2.52
C LEU A 167 -5.21 17.76 2.77
N GLN A 168 -6.38 18.17 3.29
CA GLN A 168 -6.79 19.59 3.38
C GLN A 168 -5.79 20.51 4.13
N ASN A 169 -5.04 19.97 5.09
CA ASN A 169 -4.10 20.73 5.92
C ASN A 169 -2.62 20.49 5.53
N ILE A 170 -2.39 19.81 4.41
CA ILE A 170 -1.05 19.45 3.93
C ILE A 170 -0.62 20.47 2.89
N LYS A 171 0.51 21.16 3.13
CA LYS A 171 0.94 22.29 2.30
C LYS A 171 1.23 21.90 0.85
N ASN A 172 1.91 20.76 0.67
CA ASN A 172 2.23 20.24 -0.65
C ASN A 172 1.55 18.88 -0.81
N ASN A 173 0.36 18.89 -1.41
CA ASN A 173 -0.41 17.69 -1.65
C ASN A 173 -0.89 17.55 -3.08
N LYS A 174 -1.11 16.31 -3.52
CA LYS A 174 -1.70 16.00 -4.82
C LYS A 174 -2.58 14.75 -4.71
N LEU A 175 -3.84 14.84 -5.12
CA LEU A 175 -4.72 13.69 -5.29
C LEU A 175 -4.87 13.40 -6.78
N VAL A 176 -4.55 12.18 -7.20
CA VAL A 176 -4.67 11.72 -8.59
C VAL A 176 -5.70 10.60 -8.64
N VAL A 177 -6.78 10.84 -9.37
CA VAL A 177 -7.87 9.87 -9.54
C VAL A 177 -7.69 9.16 -10.88
N LEU A 178 -7.59 7.84 -10.85
CA LEU A 178 -7.38 7.01 -12.05
C LEU A 178 -8.56 6.06 -12.24
N GLU A 179 -8.96 5.81 -13.48
CA GLU A 179 -9.86 4.67 -13.77
C GLU A 179 -9.14 3.37 -13.39
N GLY A 180 -9.86 2.35 -12.92
CA GLY A 180 -9.27 1.05 -12.58
C GLY A 180 -9.72 0.49 -11.23
N GLN A 181 -8.91 -0.41 -10.69
CA GLN A 181 -9.19 -1.15 -9.45
C GLN A 181 -8.09 -0.86 -8.40
N HIS A 182 -8.18 -1.48 -7.23
CA HIS A 182 -7.27 -1.29 -6.10
C HIS A 182 -5.76 -1.43 -6.42
N TYR A 183 -5.39 -2.25 -7.41
CA TYR A 183 -3.99 -2.47 -7.83
C TYR A 183 -3.57 -1.53 -8.97
N LEU A 184 -3.75 -0.21 -8.80
CA LEU A 184 -3.42 0.80 -9.82
C LEU A 184 -1.97 0.69 -10.33
N HIS A 185 -1.03 0.33 -9.47
CA HIS A 185 0.38 0.16 -9.83
C HIS A 185 0.66 -1.02 -10.77
N TRP A 186 -0.33 -1.89 -11.00
CA TRP A 186 -0.23 -2.94 -12.02
C TRP A 186 -0.69 -2.44 -13.39
N THR A 187 -1.77 -1.66 -13.43
CA THR A 187 -2.47 -1.29 -14.68
C THR A 187 -2.15 0.12 -15.17
N HIS A 188 -1.79 1.05 -14.29
CA HIS A 188 -1.57 2.48 -14.59
C HIS A 188 -0.16 2.97 -14.24
N TYR A 189 0.82 2.06 -14.16
CA TYR A 189 2.20 2.39 -13.76
C TYR A 189 2.85 3.50 -14.61
N LYS A 190 2.50 3.64 -15.90
CA LYS A 190 3.01 4.70 -16.78
C LYS A 190 2.53 6.09 -16.33
N GLU A 191 1.22 6.28 -16.27
CA GLU A 191 0.59 7.53 -15.83
C GLU A 191 0.96 7.87 -14.37
N MET A 192 1.05 6.86 -13.51
CA MET A 192 1.54 7.04 -12.14
C MET A 192 2.99 7.52 -12.12
N SER A 193 3.86 6.98 -12.98
CA SER A 193 5.27 7.39 -13.04
C SER A 193 5.42 8.83 -13.51
N GLU A 194 4.61 9.27 -14.48
CA GLU A 194 4.59 10.66 -14.95
C GLU A 194 4.21 11.62 -13.81
N ASN A 195 3.09 11.33 -13.13
CA ASN A 195 2.63 12.13 -11.99
C ASN A 195 3.62 12.13 -10.82
N LEU A 196 4.26 10.98 -10.56
CA LEU A 196 5.30 10.84 -9.54
C LEU A 196 6.51 11.70 -9.86
N ASN A 197 7.02 11.62 -11.09
CA ASN A 197 8.20 12.38 -11.49
C ASN A 197 7.94 13.87 -11.39
N GLU A 198 6.80 14.36 -11.90
CA GLU A 198 6.40 15.76 -11.77
C GLU A 198 6.33 16.19 -10.29
N PHE A 199 5.67 15.40 -9.44
CA PHE A 199 5.54 15.71 -8.02
C PHE A 199 6.90 15.77 -7.32
N VAL A 200 7.77 14.78 -7.55
CA VAL A 200 9.10 14.69 -6.94
C VAL A 200 10.05 15.78 -7.45
N GLU A 201 9.96 16.18 -8.71
CA GLU A 201 10.71 17.30 -9.25
C GLU A 201 10.33 18.62 -8.56
N GLY A 202 9.05 18.83 -8.24
CA GLY A 202 8.58 19.97 -7.45
C GLY A 202 9.02 19.98 -5.98
N LEU A 203 9.63 18.89 -5.48
CA LEU A 203 10.18 18.81 -4.11
C LEU A 203 11.68 19.17 -4.03
N LYS A 204 12.32 19.46 -5.17
CA LYS A 204 13.73 19.88 -5.24
C LYS A 204 13.84 21.39 -5.03
#